data_AF-A0A970MDR6-F1
#
_entry.id   AF-A0A970MDR6-F1
#
_cell.length_a   1.000
_cell.length_b   1.000
_cell.length_c   1.000
_cell.angle_alpha   90.00
_cell.angle_beta   90.00
_cell.angle_gamma   90.00
#
_symmetry.space_group_name_H-M   'P 1'
#
loop_
_entity.id
_entity.type
_entity.pdbx_description
1 polymer ?
#
loop_
_entity_poly.entity_id
_entity_poly.type
_entity_poly.pdbx_seq_one_letter_code
_entity_poly.pdbx_strand_id
1 'polypeptide(L)' 'MKRGKKYLESAKLVNKTKLYDPSEAFETVQKAARAKFDETVEVHLRLGVDSRHADQQVRGA' A
#
# COMPACT_ATOMS: atom_id res chain seq x y z
N MET A 1 6.66 0.26 -18.64
CA MET A 1 7.24 1.35 -17.83
C MET A 1 8.58 0.92 -17.25
N LYS A 2 9.68 1.62 -17.57
CA LYS A 2 10.96 1.41 -16.89
C LYS A 2 10.88 2.06 -15.50
N ARG A 3 11.08 1.26 -14.46
CA ARG A 3 11.10 1.72 -13.06
C ARG A 3 12.55 1.90 -12.62
N GLY A 4 12.84 2.90 -11.79
CA GLY A 4 14.19 3.19 -11.30
C GLY A 4 14.74 2.06 -10.42
N LYS A 5 16.07 1.98 -10.27
CA LYS A 5 16.76 0.94 -9.48
C LYS A 5 16.25 0.85 -8.04
N LYS A 6 16.05 2.00 -7.37
CA LYS A 6 15.54 2.07 -5.99
C LYS A 6 14.15 1.44 -5.85
N TYR A 7 13.25 1.70 -6.80
CA TYR A 7 11.91 1.11 -6.82
C TYR A 7 11.98 -0.40 -7.02
N LEU A 8 12.83 -0.88 -7.94
CA LEU A 8 12.95 -2.31 -8.23
C LEU A 8 13.46 -3.10 -7.03
N GLU A 9 14.36 -2.51 -6.23
CA GLU A 9 14.83 -3.14 -5.00
C GLU A 9 13.76 -3.15 -3.90
N SER A 10 13.06 -2.04 -3.64
CA SER A 10 11.95 -2.02 -2.68
C SER A 10 10.83 -2.98 -3.10
N ALA A 11 10.55 -3.10 -4.40
CA ALA A 11 9.54 -4.03 -4.92
C ALA A 11 9.92 -5.51 -4.76
N LYS A 12 11.20 -5.85 -4.60
CA LYS A 12 11.62 -7.23 -4.30
C LYS A 12 11.37 -7.62 -2.85
N LEU A 13 11.34 -6.65 -1.94
CA LEU A 13 11.07 -6.87 -0.52
C LEU A 13 9.58 -7.17 -0.27
N VAL A 14 8.70 -6.73 -1.17
CA VAL A 14 7.26 -6.91 -1.05
C VAL A 14 6.80 -8.12 -1.86
N ASN A 15 6.31 -9.16 -1.19
CA ASN A 15 5.74 -10.34 -1.82
C ASN A 15 4.24 -10.16 -2.05
N LYS A 16 3.82 -10.04 -3.31
CA LYS A 16 2.41 -9.82 -3.69
C LYS A 16 1.48 -10.98 -3.40
N THR A 17 2.00 -12.19 -3.22
CA THR A 17 1.22 -13.41 -2.98
C THR A 17 1.11 -13.75 -1.50
N LYS A 18 1.90 -13.10 -0.63
CA LYS A 18 1.86 -13.32 0.82
C LYS A 18 0.84 -12.37 1.45
N LEU A 19 -0.05 -12.92 2.27
CA LEU A 19 -0.81 -12.14 3.24
C LEU A 19 0.12 -11.82 4.41
N TYR A 20 0.39 -10.55 4.60
CA TYR A 20 1.17 -10.05 5.72
C TYR A 20 0.25 -9.76 6.89
N ASP A 21 0.66 -10.17 8.09
CA ASP A 21 0.06 -9.65 9.32
C ASP A 21 0.32 -8.14 9.45
N PRO A 22 -0.54 -7.39 10.16
CA PRO A 22 -0.42 -5.95 10.26
C PRO A 22 0.96 -5.49 10.76
N SER A 23 1.51 -6.18 11.76
CA SER A 23 2.85 -5.90 12.31
C SER A 23 3.96 -6.11 11.26
N GLU A 24 3.94 -7.24 10.55
CA GLU A 24 4.91 -7.56 9.50
C GLU A 24 4.81 -6.57 8.31
N ALA A 25 3.59 -6.14 7.98
CA ALA A 25 3.35 -5.14 6.95
C ALA A 25 4.00 -3.80 7.30
N PHE A 26 3.85 -3.30 8.53
CA PHE A 26 4.46 -2.02 8.95
C PHE A 26 6.00 -2.07 8.91
N GLU A 27 6.60 -3.16 9.36
CA GLU A 27 8.06 -3.34 9.27
C GLU A 27 8.55 -3.37 7.82
N THR A 28 7.79 -4.05 6.94
CA THR A 28 8.12 -4.15 5.52
C THR A 28 8.01 -2.79 4.83
N VAL A 29 6.99 -1.99 5.17
CA VAL A 29 6.83 -0.62 4.65
C VAL A 29 7.99 0.27 5.08
N GLN A 30 8.40 0.25 6.35
CA GLN A 30 9.57 1.02 6.81
C GLN A 30 10.87 0.58 6.13
N LYS A 31 11.06 -0.71 5.86
CA LYS A 31 12.24 -1.22 5.11
C LYS A 31 12.21 -0.86 3.62
N ALA A 32 11.01 -0.72 3.06
CA ALA A 32 10.81 -0.33 1.66
C ALA A 32 10.97 1.19 1.46
N ALA A 33 10.77 1.99 2.52
CA ALA A 33 11.01 3.42 2.56
C ALA A 33 12.51 3.70 2.39
N ARG A 34 12.86 4.31 1.26
CA ARG A 34 14.25 4.58 0.84
C ARG A 34 14.46 6.04 0.47
N ALA A 35 13.43 6.87 0.61
CA ALA A 35 13.58 8.29 0.43
C ALA A 35 14.26 8.93 1.64
N LYS A 36 14.82 10.12 1.46
CA LYS A 36 15.50 10.89 2.52
C LYS A 36 14.55 11.88 3.20
N PHE A 37 13.24 11.68 3.07
CA PHE A 37 12.20 12.56 3.62
C PHE A 37 11.13 11.68 4.30
N ASP A 38 10.26 12.30 5.11
CA ASP A 38 9.12 11.62 5.72
C ASP A 38 8.11 11.18 4.65
N GLU A 39 8.16 9.89 4.29
CA GLU A 39 7.26 9.28 3.33
C GLU A 39 5.88 9.04 3.97
N THR A 40 4.80 9.39 3.26
CA THR A 40 3.43 9.13 3.72
C THR A 40 3.04 7.69 3.42
N VAL A 41 2.44 7.01 4.42
CA VAL A 41 1.90 5.66 4.25
C VAL A 41 0.45 5.75 3.81
N GLU A 42 0.13 5.12 2.67
CA GLU A 42 -1.23 5.01 2.15
C GLU A 42 -1.78 3.60 2.35
N VAL A 43 -3.07 3.48 2.65
CA VAL A 43 -3.77 2.20 2.78
C VAL A 43 -4.85 2.12 1.69
N HIS A 44 -4.69 1.17 0.76
CA HIS A 44 -5.68 0.93 -0.28
C HIS A 44 -6.63 -0.18 0.14
N LEU A 45 -7.87 0.18 0.43
CA LEU A 45 -8.95 -0.75 0.77
C LEU A 45 -9.88 -0.88 -0.44
N ARG A 46 -10.03 -2.09 -0.97
CA ARG A 46 -11.06 -2.36 -1.98
C ARG A 46 -12.39 -2.59 -1.26
N LEU A 47 -13.17 -1.53 -1.15
CA LEU A 47 -14.53 -1.60 -0.63
C LEU A 47 -15.41 -2.29 -1.69
N GLY A 48 -16.05 -3.41 -1.32
CA GLY A 48 -16.90 -4.23 -2.21
C GLY A 48 -18.25 -3.59 -2.50
N VAL A 49 -18.27 -2.28 -2.66
CA VAL A 49 -19.46 -1.46 -2.55
C VAL A 49 -19.80 -0.88 -3.92
N ASP A 50 -21.07 -0.94 -4.33
CA ASP A 50 -21.48 -0.47 -5.64
C ASP A 50 -21.57 1.05 -5.66
N SER A 51 -20.57 1.70 -6.24
CA SER A 51 -20.48 3.16 -6.35
C SER A 51 -21.60 3.81 -7.17
N ARG A 52 -22.46 3.01 -7.83
CA ARG A 52 -23.65 3.49 -8.55
C ARG A 52 -24.86 3.68 -7.62
N HIS A 53 -24.84 3.09 -6.43
CA HIS A 53 -25.89 3.22 -5.43
C HIS A 53 -25.43 4.18 -4.32
N ALA A 54 -26.09 5.34 -4.22
CA ALA A 54 -25.69 6.42 -3.30
C ALA A 54 -25.75 6.01 -1.81
N ASP A 55 -26.65 5.08 -1.46
CA ASP A 55 -26.79 4.50 -0.13
C ASP A 55 -25.60 3.64 0.30
N GLN A 56 -24.80 3.17 -0.66
CA GLN A 56 -23.63 2.37 -0.37
C GLN A 56 -22.34 3.21 -0.35
N GLN A 57 -22.42 4.53 -0.49
CA GLN A 57 -21.21 5.35 -0.43
C GLN A 57 -20.62 5.37 0.99
N VAL A 58 -19.46 4.74 1.18
CA VAL A 58 -18.71 4.80 2.45
C VAL A 58 -17.95 6.12 2.50
N ARG A 59 -18.40 7.05 3.34
CA ARG A 59 -17.72 8.31 3.62
C ARG A 59 -17.56 8.48 5.13
N GLY A 60 -16.36 8.22 5.63
CA GLY A 60 -15.96 8.53 7.00
C GLY A 60 -15.31 9.90 7.09
N ALA A 61 -15.46 10.56 8.23
CA ALA A 61 -14.79 11.83 8.58
C ALA A 61 -13.35 11.59 9.06
#